data_AF-A0A8H7NP97-F1
#
_entry.id   AF-A0A8H7NP97-F1
#
_cell.length_a   1.000
_cell.length_b   1.000
_cell.length_c   1.000
_cell.angle_alpha   90.00
_cell.angle_beta   90.00
_cell.angle_gamma   90.00
#
_symmetry.space_group_name_H-M   'P 1'
#
loop_
_entity.id
_entity.type
_entity.pdbx_description
1 polymer ?
#
loop_
_entity_poly.entity_id
_entity_poly.type
_entity_poly.pdbx_seq_one_letter_code
_entity_poly.pdbx_strand_id
1 'polypeptide(L)'
;MEVGSRLKGWPLVCQIPWWEKEEFVGVIDIVDRVGYRWKSEREKVQYDTAALKEHLGSSNRGLLEEIELARQHLVEGLADFDDAVMEEFLAETEDISASLLKQAIRRAIREGDGSVIPVFAGSSFRHIGVEPLMDAIVDYLPNPAERPDADVRLGATKRKLRETLQEKDKKGSKAIVASVASVFKVF
;
A
#
# COMPACT_ATOMS: atom_id res chain seq x y z
N MET A 1 0.31 9.62 -16.50
CA MET A 1 -0.44 8.72 -15.59
C MET A 1 -1.70 9.41 -15.10
N GLU A 2 -2.87 8.83 -15.38
CA GLU A 2 -4.17 9.44 -15.02
C GLU A 2 -4.39 9.50 -13.50
N VAL A 3 -4.00 8.44 -12.77
CA VAL A 3 -4.08 8.34 -11.30
C VAL A 3 -3.42 9.55 -10.63
N GLY A 4 -2.13 9.79 -10.90
CA GLY A 4 -1.42 10.90 -10.27
C GLY A 4 -1.98 12.28 -10.66
N SER A 5 -2.36 12.46 -11.92
CA SER A 5 -2.93 13.75 -12.37
C SER A 5 -4.28 14.07 -11.74
N ARG A 6 -5.12 13.06 -11.48
CA ARG A 6 -6.47 13.25 -10.94
C ARG A 6 -6.50 13.26 -9.42
N LEU A 7 -5.72 12.38 -8.78
CA LEU A 7 -5.71 12.20 -7.33
C LEU A 7 -4.63 13.06 -6.64
N LYS A 8 -3.73 13.69 -7.40
CA LYS A 8 -2.64 14.54 -6.90
C LYS A 8 -1.69 13.84 -5.92
N GLY A 9 -1.59 12.52 -6.01
CA GLY A 9 -0.64 11.69 -5.28
C GLY A 9 0.28 10.94 -6.24
N TRP A 10 1.40 10.44 -5.71
CA TRP A 10 2.35 9.63 -6.46
C TRP A 10 1.83 8.20 -6.61
N PRO A 11 1.56 7.72 -7.84
CA PRO A 11 1.15 6.35 -8.07
C PRO A 11 2.35 5.41 -7.92
N LEU A 12 2.32 4.59 -6.87
CA LEU A 12 3.35 3.60 -6.57
C LEU A 12 2.93 2.26 -7.15
N VAL A 13 3.55 1.85 -8.26
CA VAL A 13 3.22 0.58 -8.93
C VAL A 13 3.74 -0.57 -8.07
N CYS A 14 2.86 -1.29 -7.36
CA CYS A 14 3.25 -2.43 -6.53
C CYS A 14 3.15 -3.76 -7.27
N GLN A 15 2.36 -3.81 -8.35
CA GLN A 15 2.18 -5.01 -9.17
C GLN A 15 2.16 -4.71 -10.66
N ILE A 16 2.71 -5.63 -11.44
CA ILE A 16 2.61 -5.65 -12.90
C ILE A 16 1.61 -6.73 -13.30
N PRO A 17 0.66 -6.44 -14.21
CA PRO A 17 -0.22 -7.47 -14.74
C PRO A 17 0.56 -8.45 -15.62
N TRP A 18 0.38 -9.75 -15.37
CA TRP A 18 1.03 -10.80 -16.16
C TRP A 18 0.12 -11.19 -17.32
N TRP A 19 0.56 -10.81 -18.53
CA TRP A 19 -0.09 -11.18 -19.78
C TRP A 19 0.69 -12.26 -20.51
N GLU A 20 -0.02 -13.26 -21.01
CA GLU A 20 0.48 -14.20 -22.01
C GLU A 20 -0.31 -13.97 -23.29
N LYS A 21 0.34 -13.37 -24.29
CA LYS A 21 -0.33 -12.86 -25.51
C LYS A 21 -1.41 -11.84 -25.13
N GLU A 22 -2.68 -12.17 -25.33
CA GLU A 22 -3.83 -11.32 -25.00
C GLU A 22 -4.57 -11.80 -23.73
N GLU A 23 -4.07 -12.84 -23.07
CA GLU A 23 -4.70 -13.40 -21.88
C GLU A 23 -4.05 -12.86 -20.61
N PHE A 24 -4.86 -12.26 -19.74
CA PHE A 24 -4.46 -11.92 -18.38
C PHE A 24 -4.40 -13.20 -17.54
N VAL A 25 -3.19 -13.67 -17.22
CA VAL A 25 -2.97 -14.96 -16.54
C VAL A 25 -2.56 -14.80 -15.08
N GLY A 26 -2.21 -13.59 -14.65
CA GLY A 26 -1.69 -13.40 -13.31
C GLY A 26 -1.22 -12.00 -12.97
N VAL A 27 -0.54 -11.88 -11.84
CA VAL A 27 0.06 -10.63 -11.36
C VAL A 27 1.45 -10.91 -10.82
N ILE A 28 2.33 -9.93 -10.95
CA ILE A 28 3.69 -10.00 -10.43
C ILE A 28 3.84 -8.92 -9.38
N ASP A 29 4.09 -9.33 -8.15
CA ASP A 29 4.40 -8.44 -7.04
C ASP A 29 5.86 -8.00 -7.14
N ILE A 30 6.06 -6.70 -7.38
CA ILE A 30 7.40 -6.16 -7.54
C ILE A 30 8.04 -5.77 -6.21
N VAL A 31 7.28 -5.74 -5.09
CA VAL A 31 7.79 -5.47 -3.74
C VAL A 31 8.45 -6.72 -3.18
N ASP A 32 7.77 -7.86 -3.26
CA ASP A 32 8.31 -9.17 -2.83
C ASP A 32 9.07 -9.90 -3.94
N ARG A 33 8.98 -9.43 -5.20
CA ARG A 33 9.49 -10.10 -6.42
C ARG A 33 8.91 -11.51 -6.60
N VAL A 34 7.62 -11.65 -6.34
CA VAL A 34 6.89 -12.92 -6.43
C VAL A 34 5.89 -12.86 -7.60
N GLY A 35 5.86 -13.91 -8.41
CA GLY A 35 4.88 -14.05 -9.49
C GLY A 35 3.73 -14.94 -9.08
N TYR A 36 2.50 -14.53 -9.37
CA TYR A 36 1.31 -15.35 -9.18
C TYR A 36 0.64 -15.60 -10.54
N ARG A 37 0.49 -16.87 -10.92
CA ARG A 37 -0.10 -17.28 -12.19
C ARG A 37 -1.28 -18.21 -11.94
N TRP A 38 -2.44 -17.91 -12.51
CA TRP A 38 -3.65 -18.71 -12.42
C TRP A 38 -3.85 -19.48 -13.72
N LYS A 39 -3.98 -20.81 -13.62
CA LYS A 39 -4.42 -21.65 -14.75
C LYS A 39 -5.93 -21.81 -14.79
N SER A 40 -6.56 -21.72 -13.61
CA SER A 40 -8.01 -21.71 -13.41
C SER A 40 -8.31 -21.02 -12.08
N GLU A 41 -9.59 -20.81 -11.75
CA GLU A 41 -10.01 -20.21 -10.48
C GLU A 41 -9.50 -20.96 -9.24
N ARG A 42 -9.21 -22.27 -9.36
CA ARG A 42 -8.77 -23.12 -8.24
C ARG A 42 -7.31 -23.53 -8.32
N GLU A 43 -6.63 -23.25 -9.43
CA GLU A 43 -5.24 -23.63 -9.64
C GLU A 43 -4.37 -22.39 -9.83
N LYS A 44 -3.66 -22.06 -8.75
CA LYS A 44 -2.68 -20.98 -8.70
C LYS A 44 -1.28 -21.57 -8.53
N VAL A 45 -0.32 -21.06 -9.29
CA VAL A 45 1.10 -21.31 -9.14
C VAL A 45 1.76 -20.02 -8.64
N GLN A 46 2.56 -20.14 -7.59
CA GLN A 46 3.38 -19.04 -7.08
C GLN A 46 4.84 -19.30 -7.47
N TYR A 47 5.49 -18.27 -7.98
CA TYR A 47 6.90 -18.24 -8.35
C TYR A 47 7.63 -17.33 -7.36
N ASP A 48 8.59 -17.86 -6.61
CA ASP A 48 9.52 -17.04 -5.86
C ASP A 48 10.47 -16.27 -6.81
N THR A 49 11.30 -15.40 -6.25
CA THR A 49 12.22 -14.55 -7.03
C THR A 49 13.09 -15.33 -8.01
N ALA A 50 13.65 -16.47 -7.60
CA ALA A 50 14.56 -17.24 -8.45
C ALA A 50 13.77 -17.98 -9.54
N ALA A 51 12.68 -18.65 -9.16
CA ALA A 51 11.81 -19.37 -10.08
C ALA A 51 11.14 -18.44 -11.10
N LEU A 52 10.78 -17.22 -10.68
CA LEU A 52 10.20 -16.20 -11.55
C LEU A 52 11.23 -15.74 -12.59
N LYS A 53 12.46 -15.44 -12.17
CA LYS A 53 13.55 -15.03 -13.06
C LYS A 53 13.90 -16.12 -14.08
N GLU A 54 13.96 -17.38 -13.65
CA GLU A 54 14.19 -18.52 -14.54
C GLU A 54 13.05 -18.67 -15.56
N HIS A 55 11.81 -18.65 -15.07
CA HIS A 55 10.63 -18.80 -15.90
C HIS A 55 10.54 -17.68 -16.95
N LEU A 56 10.61 -16.42 -16.54
CA LEU A 56 10.52 -15.28 -17.45
C LEU A 56 11.77 -15.12 -18.33
N GLY A 57 12.95 -15.49 -17.85
CA GLY A 57 14.18 -15.47 -18.65
C GLY A 57 14.08 -16.36 -19.90
N SER A 58 13.32 -17.45 -19.82
CA SER A 58 13.05 -18.35 -20.95
C SER A 58 11.77 -18.02 -21.72
N SER A 59 10.71 -17.56 -21.03
CA SER A 59 9.38 -17.37 -21.63
C SER A 59 9.10 -15.94 -22.10
N ASN A 60 9.59 -14.92 -21.39
CA ASN A 60 9.32 -13.51 -21.65
C ASN A 60 10.35 -12.58 -21.00
N ARG A 61 11.50 -12.38 -21.66
CA ARG A 61 12.59 -11.53 -21.15
C ARG A 61 12.21 -10.05 -21.05
N GLY A 62 11.35 -9.55 -21.95
CA GLY A 62 10.91 -8.16 -21.92
C GLY A 62 10.13 -7.84 -20.65
N LEU A 63 9.26 -8.76 -20.21
CA LEU A 63 8.55 -8.61 -18.93
C LEU A 63 9.50 -8.65 -17.73
N LEU A 64 10.57 -9.45 -17.79
CA LEU A 64 11.60 -9.45 -16.74
C LEU A 64 12.31 -8.09 -16.62
N GLU A 65 12.67 -7.48 -17.75
CA GLU A 65 13.27 -6.14 -17.78
C GLU A 65 12.30 -5.07 -17.27
N GLU A 66 11.01 -5.18 -17.60
CA GLU A 66 9.97 -4.29 -17.08
C GLU A 66 9.79 -4.40 -15.56
N ILE A 67 9.88 -5.60 -14.99
CA ILE A 67 9.80 -5.81 -13.53
C ILE A 67 10.95 -5.12 -12.81
N GLU A 68 12.18 -5.27 -13.30
CA GLU A 68 13.35 -4.66 -12.67
C GLU A 68 13.29 -3.13 -12.79
N LEU A 69 12.88 -2.60 -13.95
CA LEU A 69 12.69 -1.16 -14.15
C LEU A 69 11.57 -0.59 -13.25
N ALA A 70 10.44 -1.29 -13.15
CA ALA A 70 9.34 -0.87 -12.29
C ALA A 70 9.74 -0.89 -10.82
N ARG A 71 10.54 -1.89 -10.40
CA ARG A 71 11.06 -1.93 -9.03
C ARG A 71 12.00 -0.77 -8.76
N GLN A 72 12.88 -0.43 -9.71
CA GLN A 72 13.74 0.74 -9.59
C GLN A 72 12.92 2.02 -9.39
N HIS A 73 11.90 2.25 -10.23
CA HIS A 73 11.01 3.40 -10.07
C HIS A 73 10.19 3.37 -8.77
N LEU A 74 9.81 2.18 -8.27
CA LEU A 74 9.16 2.04 -6.97
C LEU A 74 10.09 2.49 -5.85
N VAL A 75 11.35 2.06 -5.88
CA VAL A 75 12.36 2.44 -4.88
C VAL A 75 12.63 3.94 -4.94
N GLU A 76 12.91 4.47 -6.13
CA GLU A 76 13.17 5.89 -6.36
C GLU A 76 11.99 6.75 -5.88
N GLY A 77 10.77 6.39 -6.29
CA GLY A 77 9.59 7.12 -5.88
C GLY A 77 9.30 7.03 -4.38
N LEU A 78 9.66 5.93 -3.72
CA LEU A 78 9.43 5.75 -2.29
C LEU A 78 10.50 6.45 -1.44
N ALA A 79 11.72 6.63 -1.97
CA ALA A 79 12.79 7.37 -1.31
C ALA A 79 12.37 8.82 -0.98
N ASP A 80 11.57 9.46 -1.84
CA ASP A 80 11.04 10.81 -1.59
C ASP A 80 10.11 10.91 -0.36
N PHE A 81 9.56 9.78 0.10
CA PHE A 81 8.60 9.73 1.21
C PHE A 81 9.13 9.00 2.44
N ASP A 82 10.31 8.37 2.36
CA ASP A 82 10.84 7.55 3.43
C ASP A 82 12.37 7.62 3.54
N ASP A 83 12.84 8.20 4.64
CA ASP A 83 14.28 8.42 4.89
C ASP A 83 15.10 7.12 4.86
N ALA A 84 14.55 6.01 5.36
CA ALA A 84 15.28 4.75 5.41
C ALA A 84 15.44 4.13 4.00
N VAL A 85 14.46 4.32 3.11
CA VAL A 85 14.59 3.93 1.70
C VAL A 85 15.54 4.87 0.97
N MET A 86 15.51 6.17 1.26
CA MET A 86 16.46 7.15 0.69
C MET A 86 17.91 6.81 1.03
N GLU A 87 18.19 6.45 2.28
CA GLU A 87 19.53 6.05 2.70
C GLU A 87 20.06 4.84 1.92
N GLU A 88 19.25 3.77 1.81
CA GLU A 88 19.61 2.57 1.04
C GLU A 88 19.74 2.86 -0.47
N PHE A 89 18.90 3.74 -1.01
CA PHE A 89 18.98 4.16 -2.40
C PHE A 89 20.29 4.91 -2.70
N LEU A 90 20.70 5.85 -1.83
CA LEU A 90 21.96 6.60 -1.96
C LEU A 90 23.20 5.73 -1.73
N ALA A 91 23.07 4.65 -0.95
CA ALA A 91 24.11 3.66 -0.78
C ALA A 91 24.31 2.76 -2.03
N GLU A 92 23.49 2.94 -3.07
CA GLU A 92 23.46 2.09 -4.26
C GLU A 92 23.29 0.60 -3.91
N THR A 93 22.53 0.31 -2.84
CA THR A 93 22.25 -1.06 -2.42
C THR A 93 21.45 -1.78 -3.51
N GLU A 94 22.06 -2.74 -4.21
CA GLU A 94 21.42 -3.50 -5.30
C GLU A 94 20.15 -4.25 -4.86
N ASP A 95 20.03 -4.59 -3.58
CA ASP A 95 18.93 -5.41 -3.08
C ASP A 95 18.27 -4.88 -1.81
N ILE A 96 17.55 -3.77 -1.96
CA ILE A 96 16.70 -3.25 -0.88
C ILE A 96 15.65 -4.31 -0.51
N SER A 97 15.64 -4.69 0.76
CA SER A 97 14.76 -5.75 1.27
C SER A 97 13.28 -5.42 1.10
N ALA A 98 12.48 -6.44 0.77
CA ALA A 98 11.03 -6.30 0.65
C ALA A 98 10.40 -5.81 1.97
N SER A 99 10.89 -6.28 3.12
CA SER A 99 10.41 -5.86 4.44
C SER A 99 10.57 -4.35 4.67
N LEU A 100 11.70 -3.77 4.28
CA LEU A 100 11.94 -2.32 4.37
C LEU A 100 10.96 -1.56 3.47
N LEU A 101 10.80 -1.99 2.22
CA LEU A 101 9.86 -1.37 1.27
C LEU A 101 8.44 -1.43 1.80
N LYS A 102 8.00 -2.56 2.34
CA LYS A 102 6.66 -2.70 2.93
C LYS A 102 6.42 -1.76 4.10
N GLN A 103 7.41 -1.63 4.97
CA GLN A 103 7.33 -0.70 6.10
C GLN A 103 7.28 0.75 5.64
N ALA A 104 8.07 1.13 4.64
CA ALA A 104 8.06 2.46 4.07
C ALA A 104 6.72 2.80 3.41
N ILE A 105 6.15 1.87 2.62
CA ILE A 105 4.80 2.01 2.06
C ILE A 105 3.76 2.22 3.16
N ARG A 106 3.81 1.41 4.23
CA ARG A 106 2.90 1.55 5.38
C ARG A 106 3.06 2.90 6.08
N ARG A 107 4.28 3.40 6.25
CA ARG A 107 4.55 4.72 6.86
C ARG A 107 3.94 5.83 6.01
N ALA A 108 4.19 5.82 4.69
CA ALA A 108 3.64 6.79 3.77
C ALA A 108 2.09 6.80 3.78
N ILE A 109 1.45 5.63 3.78
CA ILE A 109 -0.02 5.53 3.86
C ILE A 109 -0.56 6.05 5.20
N ARG A 110 0.16 5.82 6.30
CA ARG A 110 -0.26 6.21 7.64
C ARG A 110 -0.34 7.73 7.83
N GLU A 111 0.48 8.50 7.10
CA GLU A 111 0.38 9.97 7.11
C GLU A 111 -0.99 10.45 6.61
N GLY A 112 -1.65 9.67 5.75
CA GLY A 112 -3.07 9.84 5.41
C GLY A 112 -3.38 11.11 4.62
N ASP A 113 -2.37 11.72 3.99
CA ASP A 113 -2.48 12.91 3.16
C ASP A 113 -2.72 12.60 1.67
N GLY A 114 -2.69 11.31 1.29
CA GLY A 114 -2.86 10.85 -0.09
C GLY A 114 -1.65 11.10 -0.97
N SER A 115 -0.48 11.38 -0.39
CA SER A 115 0.77 11.64 -1.11
C SER A 115 1.25 10.43 -1.91
N VAL A 116 1.01 9.21 -1.43
CA VAL A 116 1.37 7.95 -2.09
C VAL A 116 0.13 7.10 -2.31
N ILE A 117 0.02 6.54 -3.52
CA ILE A 117 -1.12 5.74 -3.95
C ILE A 117 -0.61 4.39 -4.47
N PRO A 118 -0.58 3.34 -3.64
CA PRO A 118 -0.24 1.99 -4.07
C PRO A 118 -1.19 1.50 -5.17
N VAL A 119 -0.63 1.03 -6.28
CA VAL A 119 -1.37 0.54 -7.44
C VAL A 119 -1.15 -0.96 -7.59
N PHE A 120 -2.26 -1.69 -7.66
CA PHE A 120 -2.29 -3.14 -7.81
C PHE A 120 -3.01 -3.52 -9.11
N ALA A 121 -2.66 -4.68 -9.65
CA ALA A 121 -3.31 -5.25 -10.82
C ALA A 121 -4.22 -6.41 -10.39
N GLY A 122 -5.27 -6.68 -11.15
CA GLY A 122 -6.17 -7.79 -10.84
C GLY A 122 -7.43 -7.79 -11.68
N SER A 123 -8.14 -8.90 -11.63
CA SER A 123 -9.46 -9.07 -12.25
C SER A 123 -10.39 -9.77 -11.28
N SER A 124 -11.35 -9.02 -10.71
CA SER A 124 -12.37 -9.57 -9.84
C SER A 124 -13.28 -10.56 -10.57
N PHE A 125 -13.58 -10.29 -11.84
CA PHE A 125 -14.41 -11.16 -12.68
C PHE A 125 -13.77 -12.53 -12.93
N ARG A 126 -12.45 -12.60 -13.07
CA ARG A 126 -11.70 -13.85 -13.31
C ARG A 126 -11.10 -14.45 -12.04
N HIS A 127 -11.34 -13.84 -10.87
CA HIS A 127 -10.74 -14.23 -9.59
C HIS A 127 -9.19 -14.21 -9.59
N ILE A 128 -8.57 -13.30 -10.34
CA ILE A 128 -7.10 -13.17 -10.44
C ILE A 128 -6.64 -11.96 -9.62
N GLY A 129 -5.65 -12.15 -8.77
CA GLY A 129 -5.02 -11.06 -8.00
C GLY A 129 -5.78 -10.58 -6.76
N VAL A 130 -6.92 -11.20 -6.42
CA VAL A 130 -7.72 -10.80 -5.23
C VAL A 130 -6.99 -11.15 -3.92
N GLU A 131 -6.42 -12.34 -3.83
CA GLU A 131 -5.67 -12.79 -2.64
C GLU A 131 -4.45 -11.89 -2.33
N PRO A 132 -3.52 -11.62 -3.28
CA PRO A 132 -2.39 -10.74 -2.97
C PRO A 132 -2.82 -9.29 -2.69
N LEU A 133 -3.95 -8.83 -3.23
CA LEU A 133 -4.53 -7.55 -2.84
C LEU A 133 -5.00 -7.56 -1.38
N MET A 134 -5.58 -8.67 -0.91
CA MET A 134 -5.99 -8.83 0.49
C MET A 134 -4.79 -8.87 1.43
N ASP A 135 -3.70 -9.56 1.04
CA ASP A 135 -2.45 -9.56 1.81
C ASP A 135 -1.87 -8.15 1.89
N ALA A 136 -1.85 -7.41 0.78
CA ALA A 136 -1.41 -6.02 0.73
C ALA A 136 -2.24 -5.09 1.64
N ILE A 137 -3.55 -5.33 1.76
CA ILE A 137 -4.40 -4.58 2.69
C ILE A 137 -3.92 -4.77 4.14
N VAL A 138 -3.55 -5.99 4.52
CA VAL A 138 -3.04 -6.30 5.86
C VAL A 138 -1.67 -5.67 6.08
N ASP A 139 -0.78 -5.78 5.10
CA ASP A 139 0.60 -5.27 5.19
C ASP A 139 0.63 -3.73 5.26
N TYR A 140 -0.17 -3.07 4.42
CA TYR A 140 -0.02 -1.64 4.16
C TYR A 140 -1.01 -0.74 4.90
N LEU A 141 -2.22 -1.20 5.21
CA LEU A 141 -3.22 -0.33 5.84
C LEU A 141 -3.06 -0.27 7.37
N PRO A 142 -3.31 0.89 7.98
CA PRO A 142 -3.26 1.04 9.42
C PRO A 142 -4.34 0.20 10.12
N ASN A 143 -4.02 -0.32 11.29
CA ASN A 143 -4.99 -1.02 12.12
C ASN A 143 -5.88 0.00 12.89
N PRO A 144 -7.03 -0.43 13.45
CA PRO A 144 -7.93 0.49 14.16
C PRO A 144 -7.31 1.24 15.35
N ALA A 145 -6.29 0.68 15.99
CA ALA A 145 -5.61 1.32 17.12
C ALA A 145 -4.66 2.46 16.68
N GLU A 146 -4.17 2.39 15.45
CA GLU A 146 -3.31 3.41 14.81
C GLU A 146 -4.09 4.61 14.27
N ARG A 147 -5.43 4.57 14.32
CA ARG A 147 -6.28 5.67 13.86
C ARG A 147 -6.03 6.94 14.72
N PRO A 148 -5.87 8.13 14.09
CA PRO A 148 -5.81 9.40 14.80
C PRO A 148 -7.04 9.61 15.69
N ASP A 149 -6.85 10.25 16.83
CA ASP A 149 -7.96 10.48 17.76
C ASP A 149 -9.03 11.40 17.14
N ALA A 150 -10.29 11.03 17.36
CA ALA A 150 -11.42 11.70 16.77
C ALA A 150 -11.56 13.11 17.33
N ASP A 151 -11.92 14.05 16.46
CA ASP A 151 -12.24 15.40 16.89
C ASP A 151 -13.69 15.46 17.40
N VAL A 152 -13.90 16.08 18.56
CA VAL A 152 -15.22 16.36 19.13
C VAL A 152 -15.44 17.87 19.26
N ARG A 153 -16.68 18.31 19.12
CA ARG A 153 -17.09 19.69 19.45
C ARG A 153 -17.85 19.71 20.76
N LEU A 154 -17.37 20.51 21.71
CA LEU A 154 -18.08 20.87 22.94
C LEU A 154 -18.46 22.35 22.85
N GLY A 155 -19.70 22.63 22.46
CA GLY A 155 -20.13 23.98 22.13
C GLY A 155 -19.34 24.57 20.95
N ALA A 156 -18.62 25.67 21.19
CA ALA A 156 -17.80 26.33 20.18
C ALA A 156 -16.38 25.74 20.04
N THR A 157 -15.94 24.90 20.98
CA THR A 157 -14.55 24.42 21.04
C THR A 157 -14.39 23.06 20.38
N LYS A 158 -13.37 22.91 19.54
CA LYS A 158 -12.94 21.63 18.96
C LYS A 158 -11.83 21.04 19.83
N ARG A 159 -11.97 19.77 20.27
CA ARG A 159 -11.01 19.05 21.11
C ARG A 159 -10.86 17.60 20.65
N LYS A 160 -9.87 16.89 21.16
CA LYS A 160 -9.73 15.44 20.95
C LYS A 160 -10.65 14.65 21.88
N LEU A 161 -11.18 13.54 21.38
CA LEU A 161 -12.13 12.69 22.12
C LEU A 161 -11.49 12.10 23.38
N ARG A 162 -10.26 11.59 23.30
CA ARG A 162 -9.55 10.99 24.45
C ARG A 162 -9.29 12.02 25.55
N GLU A 163 -8.86 13.23 25.18
CA GLU A 163 -8.68 14.33 26.14
C GLU A 163 -9.99 14.66 26.87
N THR A 164 -11.08 14.75 26.10
CA THR A 164 -12.42 15.03 26.63
C THR A 164 -12.92 13.96 27.61
N LEU A 165 -12.62 12.69 27.34
CA LEU A 165 -13.02 11.57 28.21
C LEU A 165 -12.20 11.48 29.51
N GLN A 166 -10.98 12.04 29.51
CA GLN A 166 -10.08 12.02 30.67
C GLN A 166 -10.29 13.21 31.61
N GLU A 167 -10.80 14.35 31.12
CA GLU A 167 -11.13 15.49 31.98
C GLU A 167 -12.33 15.19 32.90
N LYS A 168 -12.12 15.37 34.21
CA LYS A 168 -13.21 15.45 35.20
C LYS A 168 -13.73 16.88 35.25
N ASP A 169 -15.05 17.05 35.25
CA ASP A 169 -15.67 18.37 35.45
C ASP A 169 -15.28 18.97 36.81
N LYS A 170 -15.42 20.29 36.97
CA LYS A 170 -15.18 21.01 38.24
C LYS A 170 -15.99 20.48 39.45
N LYS A 171 -16.99 19.61 39.20
CA LYS A 171 -17.80 18.90 40.20
C LYS A 171 -17.43 17.41 40.41
N GLY A 172 -16.33 16.94 39.81
CA GLY A 172 -15.89 15.53 39.89
C GLY A 172 -16.68 14.55 39.03
N SER A 173 -17.65 15.01 38.24
CA SER A 173 -18.41 14.19 37.29
C SER A 173 -17.64 13.99 35.98
N LYS A 174 -17.81 12.84 35.32
CA LYS A 174 -17.30 12.66 33.95
C LYS A 174 -18.05 13.61 33.01
N ALA A 175 -17.34 14.25 32.09
CA ALA A 175 -17.95 15.06 31.04
C ALA A 175 -18.94 14.20 30.22
N ILE A 176 -20.19 14.66 30.10
CA ILE A 176 -21.21 13.98 29.31
C ILE A 176 -21.05 14.43 27.86
N VAL A 177 -20.48 13.56 27.02
CA VAL A 177 -20.35 13.79 25.58
C VAL A 177 -21.74 13.70 24.95
N ALA A 178 -22.33 14.84 24.60
CA ALA A 178 -23.70 14.90 24.04
C ALA A 178 -23.80 14.39 22.59
N SER A 179 -22.72 14.50 21.81
CA SER A 179 -22.65 13.97 20.45
C SER A 179 -21.20 13.82 19.99
N VAL A 180 -20.89 12.72 19.29
CA VAL A 180 -19.62 12.53 18.59
C VAL A 180 -19.87 12.70 17.10
N ALA A 181 -19.28 13.73 16.48
CA ALA A 181 -19.31 13.90 15.04
C ALA A 181 -17.99 13.38 14.45
N SER A 182 -17.96 12.11 14.05
CA SER A 182 -16.86 11.60 13.23
C SER A 182 -17.08 12.07 11.80
N VAL A 183 -16.52 13.22 11.44
CA VAL A 183 -16.46 13.63 10.03
C VAL A 183 -15.40 12.74 9.38
N PHE A 184 -15.84 11.70 8.69
CA PHE A 184 -15.01 11.05 7.66
C PHE A 184 -14.82 12.07 6.54
N LYS A 185 -13.79 12.91 6.65
CA LYS A 185 -13.27 13.61 5.48
C LYS A 185 -12.50 12.59 4.66
N VAL A 186 -13.22 11.94 3.76
CA VAL A 186 -12.61 11.35 2.57
C VAL A 186 -12.27 12.55 1.69
N PHE A 187 -10.98 12.89 1.60
CA PHE A 187 -10.49 13.88 0.64
C PHE A 187 -10.42 13.25 -0.74
#